data_AF-X5Q2J8-F1
#
_entry.id   AF-X5Q2J8-F1
#
_cell.length_a   1.000
_cell.length_b   1.000
_cell.length_c   1.000
_cell.angle_alpha   90.00
_cell.angle_beta   90.00
_cell.angle_gamma   90.00
#
_symmetry.space_group_name_H-M   'P 1'
#
loop_
_entity.id
_entity.type
_entity.pdbx_description
1 polymer ?
#
loop_
_entity_poly.entity_id
_entity_poly.type
_entity_poly.pdbx_seq_one_letter_code
_entity_poly.pdbx_strand_id
1 'polypeptide(L)'
;MRELTGADAEVMAMVEPLLAILGVMLREFARLTKQVVDIVRNEEVCRRLKSAPSVGPITALAFRATIDRPERFGSSQVVGAHLV
;
A
#
# COMPACT_ATOMS: atom_id res chain seq x y z
N MET A 1 41.19 -19.40 10.20
CA MET A 1 40.25 -18.49 10.88
C MET A 1 40.34 -17.02 10.41
N ARG A 2 41.48 -16.57 9.85
CA ARG A 2 41.70 -15.15 9.50
C ARG A 2 41.15 -14.70 8.13
N GLU A 3 40.84 -15.63 7.23
CA GLU A 3 40.26 -15.32 5.91
C GLU A 3 38.74 -15.06 5.97
N LEU A 4 38.03 -15.66 6.93
CA LEU A 4 36.58 -15.49 7.10
C LEU A 4 36.20 -14.06 7.52
N THR A 5 37.00 -13.44 8.40
CA THR A 5 36.73 -12.08 8.89
C THR A 5 36.87 -10.98 7.83
N GLY A 6 37.68 -11.21 6.79
CA GLY A 6 37.85 -10.24 5.69
C GLY A 6 36.70 -10.28 4.69
N ALA A 7 36.28 -11.50 4.31
CA ALA A 7 35.12 -11.72 3.45
C ALA A 7 33.82 -11.22 4.10
N ASP A 8 33.64 -11.45 5.40
CA ASP A 8 32.49 -10.93 6.15
C ASP A 8 32.46 -9.40 6.17
N ALA A 9 33.61 -8.74 6.33
CA ALA A 9 33.70 -7.28 6.31
C ALA A 9 33.39 -6.68 4.92
N GLU A 10 33.86 -7.32 3.85
CA GLU A 10 33.59 -6.89 2.47
C GLU A 10 32.10 -7.08 2.11
N VAL A 11 31.51 -8.22 2.49
CA VAL A 11 30.07 -8.47 2.33
C VAL A 11 29.26 -7.47 3.14
N MET A 12 29.63 -7.21 4.39
CA MET A 12 28.95 -6.21 5.22
C MET A 12 29.03 -4.81 4.63
N ALA A 13 30.17 -4.41 4.04
CA ALA A 13 30.29 -3.12 3.36
C ALA A 13 29.32 -2.98 2.16
N MET A 14 28.93 -4.09 1.52
CA MET A 14 27.92 -4.10 0.44
C MET A 14 26.48 -4.21 0.96
N VAL A 15 26.26 -4.91 2.07
CA VAL A 15 24.93 -5.14 2.64
C VAL A 15 24.45 -3.94 3.45
N GLU A 16 25.32 -3.24 4.16
CA GLU A 16 24.96 -2.09 5.01
C GLU A 16 24.20 -0.99 4.22
N PRO A 17 24.64 -0.57 3.01
CA PRO A 17 23.88 0.39 2.20
C PRO A 17 22.51 -0.15 1.76
N LEU A 18 22.40 -1.45 1.44
CA LEU A 18 21.13 -2.07 1.06
C LEU A 18 20.14 -2.10 2.22
N LEU A 19 20.61 -2.40 3.43
CA LEU A 19 19.80 -2.34 4.66
C LEU A 19 19.37 -0.91 4.98
N ALA A 20 20.25 0.07 4.77
CA ALA A 20 19.90 1.48 4.94
C ALA A 20 18.79 1.90 3.95
N ILE A 21 18.91 1.53 2.67
CA ILE A 21 17.88 1.77 1.65
C ILE A 21 16.57 1.10 2.04
N LEU A 22 16.60 -0.19 2.40
CA LEU A 22 15.41 -0.92 2.84
C LEU A 22 14.76 -0.24 4.05
N GLY A 23 15.56 0.21 5.01
CA GLY A 23 15.09 0.97 6.16
C GLY A 23 14.36 2.25 5.78
N VAL A 24 14.87 3.02 4.81
CA VAL A 24 14.19 4.21 4.28
C VAL A 24 12.88 3.80 3.60
N MET A 25 12.91 2.82 2.70
CA MET A 25 11.73 2.37 1.96
C MET A 25 10.61 1.91 2.89
N LEU A 26 10.92 1.14 3.92
CA LEU A 26 9.94 0.67 4.90
C LEU A 26 9.33 1.83 5.71
N ARG A 27 10.14 2.81 6.12
CA ARG A 27 9.64 4.00 6.82
C ARG A 27 8.69 4.82 5.95
N GLU A 28 9.08 5.08 4.72
CA GLU A 28 8.24 5.85 3.79
C GLU A 28 6.97 5.08 3.40
N PHE A 29 7.06 3.76 3.22
CA PHE A 29 5.88 2.91 2.99
C PHE A 29 4.89 2.98 4.16
N ALA A 30 5.38 2.92 5.41
CA ALA A 30 4.53 3.07 6.59
C ALA A 30 3.89 4.47 6.66
N ARG A 31 4.65 5.52 6.32
CA ARG A 31 4.14 6.90 6.26
C ARG A 31 3.03 7.06 5.22
N LEU A 32 3.23 6.56 4.01
CA LEU A 32 2.22 6.57 2.94
C LEU A 32 0.98 5.77 3.34
N THR A 33 1.17 4.60 3.96
CA THR A 33 0.06 3.77 4.47
C THR A 33 -0.76 4.53 5.51
N LYS A 34 -0.10 5.24 6.44
CA LYS A 34 -0.78 6.09 7.43
C LYS A 34 -1.58 7.20 6.75
N GLN A 35 -1.01 7.88 5.76
CA GLN A 35 -1.71 8.93 5.02
C GLN A 35 -2.98 8.39 4.34
N VAL A 36 -2.95 7.19 3.76
CA VAL A 36 -4.17 6.56 3.22
C VAL A 36 -5.22 6.32 4.30
N VAL A 37 -4.81 5.82 5.47
CA VAL A 37 -5.74 5.62 6.59
C VAL A 37 -6.39 6.94 7.02
N ASP A 38 -5.60 8.02 7.09
CA ASP A 38 -6.08 9.34 7.48
C ASP A 38 -7.06 9.93 6.45
N ILE A 39 -6.79 9.78 5.15
CA ILE A 39 -7.71 10.15 4.07
C ILE A 39 -9.03 9.38 4.21
N VAL A 40 -8.95 8.06 4.35
CA VAL A 40 -10.11 7.16 4.42
C VAL A 40 -10.98 7.40 5.66
N ARG A 41 -10.41 7.89 6.77
CA ARG A 41 -11.19 8.21 7.99
C ARG A 41 -12.25 9.28 7.73
N ASN A 42 -11.95 10.26 6.87
CA ASN A 42 -12.83 11.39 6.59
C ASN A 42 -13.69 11.19 5.33
N GLU A 43 -13.46 10.12 4.56
CA GLU A 43 -14.22 9.82 3.34
C GLU A 43 -15.38 8.86 3.65
N GLU A 44 -16.61 9.28 3.34
CA GLU A 44 -17.82 8.56 3.73
C GLU A 44 -18.03 7.25 2.96
N VAL A 45 -17.74 7.23 1.66
CA VAL A 45 -17.91 6.03 0.83
C VAL A 45 -16.97 4.92 1.28
N CYS A 46 -15.70 5.22 1.54
CA CYS A 46 -14.69 4.31 2.02
C CYS A 46 -15.05 3.79 3.41
N ARG A 47 -15.61 4.62 4.29
CA ARG A 47 -16.12 4.16 5.60
C ARG A 47 -17.26 3.15 5.46
N ARG A 48 -18.18 3.37 4.51
CA ARG A 48 -19.24 2.40 4.18
C ARG A 48 -18.66 1.13 3.56
N LEU A 49 -17.72 1.23 2.63
CA LEU A 49 -17.06 0.06 2.01
C LEU A 49 -16.37 -0.82 3.04
N LYS A 50 -15.68 -0.22 4.03
CA LYS A 50 -15.00 -0.94 5.11
C LYS A 50 -15.94 -1.66 6.10
N SER A 51 -17.25 -1.47 6.04
CA SER A 51 -18.17 -2.29 6.84
C SER A 51 -18.33 -3.70 6.27
N ALA A 52 -17.94 -3.92 5.02
CA ALA A 52 -17.92 -5.25 4.43
C ALA A 52 -16.73 -6.07 4.98
N PRO A 53 -16.91 -7.38 5.20
CA PRO A 53 -15.81 -8.26 5.59
C PRO A 53 -14.64 -8.15 4.62
N SER A 54 -13.41 -8.14 5.16
CA SER A 54 -12.15 -8.10 4.40
C SER A 54 -11.84 -6.78 3.66
N VAL A 55 -12.71 -5.76 3.72
CA VAL A 55 -12.44 -4.47 3.08
C VAL A 55 -11.66 -3.55 4.03
N GLY A 56 -10.35 -3.45 3.80
CA GLY A 56 -9.46 -2.53 4.49
C GLY A 56 -9.43 -1.12 3.89
N PRO A 57 -8.71 -0.16 4.52
CA PRO A 57 -8.62 1.23 4.04
C PRO A 57 -8.00 1.35 2.64
N ILE A 58 -6.96 0.57 2.34
CA ILE A 58 -6.32 0.57 1.01
C ILE A 58 -7.33 0.09 -0.05
N THR A 59 -8.00 -1.05 0.20
CA THR A 59 -9.00 -1.61 -0.71
C THR A 59 -10.17 -0.68 -0.92
N ALA A 60 -10.67 -0.05 0.14
CA ALA A 60 -11.77 0.91 0.07
C ALA A 60 -11.40 2.14 -0.76
N LEU A 61 -10.20 2.70 -0.53
CA LEU A 61 -9.73 3.85 -1.30
C LEU A 61 -9.48 3.49 -2.76
N ALA A 62 -8.91 2.32 -3.04
CA ALA A 62 -8.72 1.83 -4.40
C ALA A 62 -10.05 1.70 -5.14
N PHE A 63 -11.07 1.12 -4.49
CA PHE A 63 -12.42 1.04 -5.07
C PHE A 63 -13.01 2.43 -5.34
N ARG A 64 -12.90 3.36 -4.38
CA ARG A 64 -13.38 4.74 -4.55
C ARG A 64 -12.65 5.47 -5.67
N ALA A 65 -11.34 5.31 -5.79
CA ALA A 65 -10.54 5.93 -6.83
C ALA A 65 -10.87 5.39 -8.22
N THR A 66 -11.14 4.08 -8.31
CA THR A 66 -11.54 3.42 -9.55
C THR A 66 -12.98 3.78 -9.94
N ILE A 67 -13.91 3.79 -8.98
CA ILE A 67 -15.34 4.09 -9.18
C ILE A 67 -15.66 5.44 -8.53
N ASP A 68 -15.10 6.52 -9.08
CA ASP A 68 -15.23 7.86 -8.46
C ASP A 68 -16.64 8.47 -8.62
N ARG A 69 -17.35 8.13 -9.70
CA ARG A 69 -18.70 8.64 -10.02
C ARG A 69 -19.69 7.48 -10.21
N PRO A 70 -20.20 6.89 -9.13
CA PRO A 70 -21.06 5.71 -9.21
C PRO A 70 -22.37 5.97 -9.97
N GLU A 71 -22.83 7.22 -10.03
CA GLU A 71 -24.06 7.63 -10.75
C GLU A 71 -23.94 7.45 -12.27
N ARG A 72 -22.72 7.30 -12.80
CA ARG A 72 -22.49 7.00 -14.23
C ARG A 72 -22.86 5.56 -14.59
N PHE A 73 -23.04 4.69 -13.60
CA PHE A 73 -23.40 3.29 -13.80
C PHE A 73 -24.89 3.12 -13.53
N GLY A 74 -25.64 2.63 -14.52
CA GLY A 74 -27.08 2.38 -14.36
C GLY A 74 -27.41 1.25 -13.37
N SER A 75 -26.46 0.35 -13.10
CA SER A 75 -26.54 -0.65 -12.04
C SER A 75 -25.14 -1.15 -11.67
N SER A 76 -25.01 -1.80 -10.50
CA SER A 76 -23.75 -2.40 -10.05
C SER A 76 -23.24 -3.53 -10.96
N GLN A 77 -24.14 -4.18 -11.71
CA GLN A 77 -23.78 -5.27 -12.63
C GLN A 77 -22.94 -4.79 -13.82
N VAL A 78 -23.11 -3.53 -14.23
CA VAL A 78 -22.39 -2.94 -15.37
C VAL A 78 -20.97 -2.50 -14.99
N VAL A 79 -20.71 -2.30 -13.70
CA VAL A 79 -19.39 -1.87 -13.19
C VAL A 79 -18.30 -2.86 -13.61
N GLY A 80 -18.59 -4.17 -13.56
CA GLY A 80 -17.62 -5.19 -13.94
C GLY A 80 -17.09 -5.03 -15.36
N ALA A 81 -17.95 -4.70 -16.32
CA ALA A 81 -17.57 -4.52 -17.73
C ALA A 81 -16.66 -3.29 -17.97
N HIS A 82 -16.57 -2.37 -17.00
CA HIS A 82 -15.71 -1.19 -17.10
C HIS A 82 -14.28 -1.42 -16.55
N LEU A 83 -14.06 -2.54 -15.86
CA LEU A 83 -12.80 -2.85 -15.17
C LEU A 83 -11.96 -3.92 -15.87
N VAL A 84 -12.41 -4.42 -17.01
CA VAL A 84 -11.75 -5.48 -17.81
C VAL A 84 -11.03 -4.89 -19.00
#